data_AF-A0A8I0HAB4-F1
#
_entry.id   AF-A0A8I0HAB4-F1
#
_cell.length_a   1.000
_cell.length_b   1.000
_cell.length_c   1.000
_cell.angle_alpha   90.00
_cell.angle_beta   90.00
_cell.angle_gamma   90.00
#
_symmetry.space_group_name_H-M   'P 1'
#
loop_
_entity.id
_entity.type
_entity.pdbx_description
1 polymer ?
#
loop_
_entity_poly.entity_id
_entity_poly.type
_entity_poly.pdbx_seq_one_letter_code
_entity_poly.pdbx_strand_id
1 'polypeptide(L)'
;PVINREGLCEIFGLGPAKSYGKGVFKDIYEVLPGHFLEYDCEGLKDRAYWELKAKEHTDSEKDTIEHTRWLVKDAVEMQMLSDIPISTFLSG
;
A
#
# COMPACT_ATOMS: atom_id res chain seq x y z
N PRO A 1 7.73 -7.96 24.64
CA PRO A 1 8.09 -7.30 23.36
C PRO A 1 9.23 -6.29 23.61
N VAL A 2 10.20 -6.18 22.71
CA VAL A 2 11.38 -5.31 22.86
C VAL A 2 11.37 -4.25 21.74
N ILE A 3 11.62 -2.99 22.08
CA ILE A 3 11.78 -1.90 21.11
C ILE A 3 13.24 -1.46 21.12
N ASN A 4 13.87 -1.48 19.95
CA ASN A 4 15.24 -0.99 19.76
C ASN A 4 15.23 0.44 19.19
N ARG A 5 16.42 1.01 18.95
CA ARG A 5 16.55 2.34 18.36
C ARG A 5 15.78 2.49 17.05
N GLU A 6 15.78 1.46 16.20
CA GLU A 6 15.08 1.47 14.91
C GLU A 6 13.56 1.55 15.11
N GLY A 7 13.01 0.74 16.01
CA GLY A 7 11.59 0.79 16.37
C GLY A 7 11.13 2.15 16.92
N LEU A 8 11.98 2.82 17.71
CA LEU A 8 11.72 4.19 18.14
C LEU A 8 11.75 5.19 16.97
N CYS A 9 12.66 5.01 16.01
CA CYS A 9 12.72 5.85 14.81
C CYS A 9 11.51 5.65 13.88
N GLU A 10 10.94 4.45 13.78
CA GLU A 10 9.70 4.23 13.02
C GLU A 10 8.52 5.04 13.58
N ILE A 11 8.44 5.23 14.90
CA ILE A 11 7.39 6.02 15.53
C ILE A 11 7.69 7.52 15.46
N PHE A 12 8.86 7.93 15.95
CA PHE A 12 9.16 9.35 16.22
C PHE A 12 9.95 10.04 15.12
N GLY A 13 10.67 9.29 14.29
CA GLY A 13 11.49 9.84 13.21
C GLY A 13 10.72 9.99 11.90
N LEU A 14 9.92 8.98 11.55
CA LEU A 14 9.17 8.93 10.28
C LEU A 14 7.67 9.19 10.44
N GLY A 15 7.12 9.06 11.65
CA GLY A 15 5.68 9.21 11.89
C GLY A 15 5.12 10.52 11.33
N PRO A 16 3.99 10.51 10.61
CA PRO A 16 3.05 9.38 10.39
C PRO A 16 3.43 8.41 9.27
N ALA A 17 4.50 8.66 8.52
CA ALA A 17 5.02 7.74 7.51
C ALA A 17 5.75 6.56 8.18
N LYS A 18 6.02 5.51 7.39
CA LYS A 18 6.68 4.28 7.85
C LYS A 18 7.63 3.73 6.79
N SER A 19 8.65 3.00 7.23
CA SER A 19 9.47 2.19 6.33
C SER A 19 8.74 0.88 6.03
N TYR A 20 8.54 0.56 4.74
CA TYR A 20 7.99 -0.75 4.36
C TYR A 20 8.93 -1.89 4.75
N GLY A 21 8.35 -3.03 5.13
CA GLY A 21 9.10 -4.23 5.50
C GLY A 21 9.58 -4.23 6.96
N LYS A 22 9.33 -3.15 7.72
CA LYS A 22 9.77 -3.02 9.11
C LYS A 22 8.59 -2.93 10.07
N GLY A 23 8.73 -3.63 11.20
CA GLY A 23 7.87 -3.47 12.36
C GLY A 23 8.52 -2.57 13.43
N VAL A 24 7.70 -2.12 14.38
CA VAL A 24 8.15 -1.32 15.54
C VAL A 24 8.91 -2.18 16.56
N PHE A 25 8.54 -3.45 16.69
CA PHE A 25 9.17 -4.35 17.65
C PHE A 25 10.37 -5.04 17.02
N LYS A 26 11.40 -5.26 17.85
CA LYS A 26 12.58 -6.02 17.45
C LYS A 26 12.15 -7.39 16.94
N ASP A 27 12.75 -7.80 15.82
CA ASP A 27 12.54 -9.09 15.15
C ASP A 27 11.11 -9.31 14.60
N ILE A 28 10.32 -8.23 14.51
CA ILE A 28 9.00 -8.23 13.85
C ILE A 28 9.10 -7.42 12.56
N TYR A 29 8.71 -8.04 11.45
CA TYR A 29 8.81 -7.48 10.10
C TYR A 29 7.44 -7.48 9.43
N GLU A 30 7.25 -6.53 8.52
CA GLU A 30 6.03 -6.42 7.72
C GLU A 30 6.22 -7.14 6.39
N VAL A 31 5.17 -7.79 5.88
CA VAL A 31 5.16 -8.28 4.49
C VAL A 31 5.04 -7.09 3.55
N LEU A 32 5.89 -7.03 2.52
CA LEU A 32 5.84 -5.93 1.56
C LEU A 32 4.49 -5.89 0.81
N PRO A 33 3.92 -4.70 0.53
CA PRO A 33 2.73 -4.59 -0.31
C PRO A 33 2.97 -5.23 -1.69
N GLY A 34 1.99 -5.97 -2.20
CA GLY A 34 2.16 -6.69 -3.48
C GLY A 34 2.97 -7.98 -3.35
N HIS A 35 3.32 -8.40 -2.14
CA HIS A 35 4.02 -9.66 -1.87
C HIS A 35 3.18 -10.63 -1.03
N PHE A 36 3.50 -11.92 -1.15
CA PHE A 36 3.09 -12.96 -0.22
C PHE A 36 4.32 -13.74 0.24
N LEU A 37 4.20 -14.38 1.40
CA LEU A 37 5.24 -15.23 1.96
C LEU A 37 4.85 -16.70 1.83
N GLU A 38 5.77 -17.52 1.33
CA GLU A 38 5.69 -18.98 1.35
C GLU A 38 6.65 -19.51 2.41
N TYR A 39 6.22 -20.47 3.22
CA TYR A 39 7.07 -21.12 4.20
C TYR A 39 6.97 -22.63 4.09
N ASP A 40 8.09 -23.29 3.81
CA ASP A 40 8.18 -24.74 3.64
C ASP A 40 9.45 -25.30 4.31
N CYS A 41 9.82 -26.55 4.02
CA CYS A 41 11.02 -27.19 4.57
C CYS A 41 12.34 -26.55 4.10
N GLU A 42 12.32 -25.73 3.05
CA GLU A 42 13.46 -24.96 2.55
C GLU A 42 13.53 -23.57 3.19
N GLY A 43 12.51 -23.18 3.97
CA GLY A 43 12.45 -21.94 4.73
C GLY A 43 11.43 -20.94 4.17
N LEU A 44 11.63 -19.67 4.52
CA LEU A 44 10.76 -18.55 4.13
C LEU A 44 11.18 -18.01 2.76
N LYS A 45 10.22 -17.91 1.84
CA LYS A 45 10.37 -17.31 0.51
C LYS A 45 9.43 -16.13 0.40
N ASP A 46 9.97 -14.99 -0.01
CA ASP A 46 9.20 -13.79 -0.31
C ASP A 46 8.95 -13.71 -1.82
N ARG A 47 7.68 -13.58 -2.22
CA ARG A 47 7.24 -13.57 -3.62
C ARG A 47 6.37 -12.34 -3.91
N ALA A 48 6.83 -11.49 -4.82
CA ALA A 48 6.00 -10.42 -5.38
C ALA A 48 4.97 -11.00 -6.35
N TYR A 49 3.67 -10.79 -6.07
CA TYR A 49 2.58 -11.07 -7.01
C TYR A 49 2.18 -9.85 -7.83
N TRP A 50 2.55 -8.65 -7.38
CA TRP A 50 2.32 -7.40 -8.10
C TRP A 50 3.48 -6.44 -7.87
N GLU A 51 3.87 -5.73 -8.93
CA GLU A 51 4.90 -4.71 -8.91
C GLU A 51 4.49 -3.57 -9.83
N LEU A 52 4.65 -2.33 -9.37
CA LEU A 52 4.41 -1.15 -10.20
C LEU A 52 5.50 -1.05 -11.27
N LYS A 53 5.13 -1.23 -12.53
CA LYS A 53 6.05 -1.07 -13.67
C LYS A 53 5.75 0.23 -14.39
N ALA A 54 6.69 1.18 -14.29
CA ALA A 54 6.62 2.39 -15.08
C ALA A 54 6.72 2.07 -16.58
N LYS A 55 5.87 2.72 -17.37
CA LYS A 55 5.84 2.65 -18.83
C LYS A 55 5.71 4.05 -19.39
N GLU A 56 6.14 4.23 -20.63
CA GLU A 56 5.93 5.49 -21.33
C GLU A 56 4.43 5.77 -21.46
N HIS A 57 4.03 7.02 -21.19
CA HIS A 57 2.64 7.46 -21.31
C HIS A 57 2.36 7.88 -22.75
N THR A 58 1.46 7.17 -23.41
CA THR A 58 1.18 7.35 -24.85
C THR A 58 -0.18 7.96 -25.13
N ASP A 59 -1.02 8.16 -24.11
CA ASP A 59 -2.37 8.69 -24.29
C ASP A 59 -2.31 10.18 -24.66
N SER A 60 -3.22 10.62 -25.53
CA SER A 60 -3.40 12.05 -25.79
C SER A 60 -3.94 12.76 -24.55
N GLU A 61 -3.94 14.10 -24.54
CA GLU A 61 -4.55 14.88 -23.45
C GLU A 61 -6.01 14.46 -23.21
N LYS A 62 -6.80 14.34 -24.28
CA LYS A 62 -8.21 13.94 -24.20
C LYS A 62 -8.36 12.54 -23.61
N ASP A 63 -7.55 11.60 -24.07
CA ASP A 63 -7.60 10.21 -23.60
C ASP A 63 -7.18 10.13 -22.13
N THR A 64 -6.14 10.88 -21.75
CA THR A 64 -5.66 10.97 -20.37
C THR A 64 -6.76 11.50 -19.43
N ILE A 65 -7.49 12.53 -19.85
CA ILE A 65 -8.61 13.10 -19.06
C ILE A 65 -9.71 12.05 -18.86
N GLU A 66 -10.16 11.39 -19.93
CA GLU A 66 -11.24 10.41 -19.83
C GLU A 66 -10.82 9.16 -19.05
N HIS A 67 -9.61 8.65 -19.29
CA HIS A 67 -9.07 7.49 -18.58
C HIS A 67 -8.90 7.78 -17.09
N THR A 68 -8.32 8.93 -16.74
CA THR A 68 -8.17 9.33 -15.33
C THR A 68 -9.53 9.47 -14.65
N ARG A 69 -10.51 10.10 -15.32
CA ARG A 69 -11.88 10.22 -14.80
C ARG A 69 -12.49 8.84 -14.56
N TRP A 70 -12.30 7.91 -15.49
CA TRP A 70 -12.82 6.55 -15.38
C TRP A 70 -12.18 5.81 -14.20
N LEU A 71 -10.85 5.81 -14.07
CA LEU A 71 -10.14 5.16 -12.96
C LEU A 71 -10.60 5.65 -11.59
N VAL A 72 -10.75 6.97 -11.43
CA VAL A 72 -11.21 7.55 -10.16
C VAL A 72 -12.65 7.15 -9.86
N LYS A 73 -13.54 7.22 -10.86
CA LYS A 73 -14.95 6.86 -10.69
C LYS A 73 -15.11 5.38 -10.34
N ASP A 74 -14.42 4.51 -11.07
CA ASP A 74 -14.43 3.06 -10.87
C ASP A 74 -13.93 2.68 -9.48
N ALA A 75 -12.79 3.26 -9.04
CA ALA A 75 -12.26 3.03 -7.71
C ALA A 75 -13.22 3.48 -6.58
N VAL A 76 -13.93 4.60 -6.77
CA VAL A 76 -14.95 5.06 -5.82
C VAL A 76 -16.14 4.09 -5.81
N GLU A 77 -16.67 3.71 -6.97
CA GLU A 77 -17.81 2.79 -7.07
C GLU A 77 -17.52 1.42 -6.42
N MET A 78 -16.31 0.88 -6.59
CA MET A 78 -15.87 -0.36 -5.94
C MET A 78 -15.87 -0.29 -4.40
N GLN A 79 -15.64 0.90 -3.83
CA GLN A 79 -15.65 1.12 -2.38
C GLN A 79 -17.04 1.49 -1.83
N MET A 80 -18.04 1.70 -2.70
CA MET A 80 -19.41 2.07 -2.29
C MET A 80 -20.32 0.88 -1.98
N LEU A 81 -19.82 -0.37 -2.06
CA LEU A 81 -20.58 -1.54 -1.63
C LEU A 81 -20.63 -1.59 -0.09
N SER A 82 -21.71 -1.06 0.50
CA SER A 82 -21.89 -1.03 1.95
C SER A 82 -23.34 -1.30 2.35
N ASP A 83 -23.53 -2.13 3.38
CA ASP A 83 -24.82 -2.37 4.03
C ASP A 83 -25.20 -1.24 5.01
N ILE A 84 -24.32 -0.24 5.19
CA ILE A 84 -24.52 0.91 6.07
C ILE A 84 -24.36 2.24 5.30
N PRO A 85 -24.90 3.36 5.82
CA PRO A 85 -24.73 4.66 5.18
C PRO A 85 -23.25 5.04 5.02
N ILE A 86 -22.90 5.49 3.82
CA ILE A 86 -21.54 5.90 3.46
C ILE A 86 -21.31 7.35 3.91
N SER A 87 -20.10 7.63 4.39
CA SER A 87 -19.62 8.97 4.74
C SER A 87 -18.30 9.26 4.03
N THR A 88 -17.90 10.52 3.94
CA THR A 88 -16.65 10.94 3.29
C THR A 88 -15.92 11.95 4.18
N PHE A 89 -14.59 11.80 4.28
CA PHE A 89 -13.73 12.81 4.89
C PHE A 89 -13.49 13.94 3.88
N LEU A 90 -13.86 15.17 4.23
CA LEU A 90 -13.68 16.36 3.37
C LEU A 90 -12.69 17.32 4.02
N SER A 91 -11.63 17.72 3.30
CA SER A 91 -10.60 18.63 3.81
C SER A 91 -10.70 20.06 3.28
N GLY A 92 -11.36 20.28 2.13
CA GLY A 92 -11.47 21.59 1.47
C GLY A 92 -10.20 22.02 0.75
#